data_AF-A0A429ESV0-F1
#
_entry.id   AF-A0A429ESV0-F1
#
_cell.length_a   1.000
_cell.length_b   1.000
_cell.length_c   1.000
_cell.angle_alpha   90.00
_cell.angle_beta   90.00
_cell.angle_gamma   90.00
#
_symmetry.space_group_name_H-M   'P 1'
#
loop_
_entity.id
_entity.type
_entity.pdbx_description
1 polymer ?
#
loop_
_entity_poly.entity_id
_entity_poly.type
_entity_poly.pdbx_seq_one_letter_code
_entity_poly.pdbx_strand_id
1 'polypeptide(L)'
;MDARRERLALAAVSAGLASLVFLPVLGRGFVLSYDMVFAQRQSLIPDALGLGSALPRSVPADAVIALATAVVPGDIVQKIVLLLSLFLAAYGAGRLVPTEQLGTRIVAATGYAWTAYFAERLFIGHWPLLLTYACLPWIVRAALSLRRNEPRALAGLVLACAPAVLTPPGGVLAALTAIALAGPRKLGHTLGLAVVLNLPWLVPTLLHQGGTLSDPAGVAAFSARAESWGPAIVSVLGLGGIWNGDVVPGSRGAPMAPVLILVTVAVALAGLRPLARKWGTPPARALLLLGVLGVVLAALATLPFGEPVLSWAMGHVPGAGLLRDAQKWVAWWALPVALGFALAVEAAATRLRTGAARGALVVAAALFPLLTMPDLAWGGWGRLEAVRYPEDWNAVHRVLAEDDRPGDVVALPLSTFRRFAWNDHRTQLDPAPRALPETVLVDDTLRVGGEEIAGEDSRMDRVRAAKSPEDLSAAGIGWILVEHGTAGRVEPRLLTGAERVWSGDWLTLYRTPGEPAVTGTRSSIPVVLANGVALVSIAAALLCLKLPVRTLSRRRNSLSRKE
;
A
#
# COMPACT_ATOMS: atom_id res chain seq x y z
N MET A 1 3.54 33.18 -18.02
CA MET A 1 2.76 32.90 -16.80
C MET A 1 3.76 32.60 -15.70
N ASP A 2 3.60 33.15 -14.50
CA ASP A 2 4.61 33.02 -13.43
C ASP A 2 4.74 31.56 -12.95
N ALA A 3 5.96 31.05 -12.75
CA ALA A 3 6.22 29.63 -12.40
C ALA A 3 5.50 29.20 -11.11
N ARG A 4 5.22 30.17 -10.23
CA ARG A 4 4.38 29.96 -9.04
C ARG A 4 2.93 29.64 -9.40
N ARG A 5 2.34 30.34 -10.37
CA ARG A 5 0.95 30.13 -10.81
C ARG A 5 0.76 28.74 -11.42
N GLU A 6 1.72 28.26 -12.21
CA GLU A 6 1.67 26.90 -12.76
C GLU A 6 1.70 25.81 -11.68
N ARG A 7 2.53 26.00 -10.65
CA ARG A 7 2.59 25.05 -9.53
C ARG A 7 1.28 25.01 -8.76
N LEU A 8 0.68 26.17 -8.52
CA LEU A 8 -0.63 26.29 -7.87
C LEU A 8 -1.74 25.67 -8.73
N ALA A 9 -1.74 25.89 -10.04
CA ALA A 9 -2.71 25.28 -10.95
C ALA A 9 -2.62 23.76 -10.97
N LEU A 10 -1.40 23.20 -11.05
CA LEU A 10 -1.21 21.75 -10.98
C LEU A 10 -1.68 21.18 -9.64
N ALA A 11 -1.33 21.83 -8.52
CA ALA A 11 -1.79 21.43 -7.21
C ALA A 11 -3.32 21.50 -7.08
N ALA A 12 -3.96 22.53 -7.64
CA ALA A 12 -5.41 22.66 -7.65
C ALA A 12 -6.09 21.54 -8.45
N VAL A 13 -5.55 21.17 -9.63
CA VAL A 13 -6.04 20.02 -10.39
C VAL A 13 -5.86 18.72 -9.61
N SER A 14 -4.69 18.50 -8.99
CA SER A 14 -4.44 17.31 -8.16
C SER A 14 -5.40 17.22 -6.97
N ALA A 15 -5.70 18.35 -6.32
CA ALA A 15 -6.68 18.41 -5.24
C ALA A 15 -8.11 18.19 -5.76
N GLY A 16 -8.43 18.70 -6.96
CA GLY A 16 -9.69 18.46 -7.64
C GLY A 16 -9.91 16.98 -7.95
N LEU A 17 -8.89 16.27 -8.43
CA LEU A 17 -8.96 14.82 -8.65
C LEU A 17 -9.17 14.06 -7.33
N ALA A 18 -8.43 14.41 -6.28
CA ALA A 18 -8.59 13.78 -4.96
C ALA A 18 -10.00 14.02 -4.39
N SER A 19 -10.51 15.23 -4.55
CA SER A 19 -11.87 15.57 -4.13
C SER A 19 -12.91 14.82 -4.96
N LEU A 20 -12.75 14.72 -6.27
CA LEU A 20 -13.68 14.01 -7.14
C LEU A 20 -13.84 12.54 -6.74
N VAL A 21 -12.76 11.90 -6.29
CA VAL A 21 -12.80 10.53 -5.77
C VAL A 21 -13.37 10.48 -4.35
N PHE A 22 -12.87 11.31 -3.44
CA PHE A 22 -13.11 11.11 -2.00
C PHE A 22 -14.22 11.95 -1.39
N LEU A 23 -14.78 12.95 -2.08
CA LEU A 23 -15.75 13.89 -1.48
C LEU A 23 -16.91 13.21 -0.74
N PRO A 24 -17.55 12.12 -1.25
CA PRO A 24 -18.62 11.45 -0.53
C PRO A 24 -18.17 10.76 0.77
N VAL A 25 -16.90 10.38 0.86
CA VAL A 25 -16.37 9.63 2.00
C VAL A 25 -15.67 10.52 3.05
N LEU A 26 -15.68 11.85 2.86
CA LEU A 26 -15.12 12.80 3.84
C LEU A 26 -16.03 13.04 5.05
N GLY A 27 -17.25 12.49 5.06
CA GLY A 27 -18.17 12.49 6.20
C GLY A 27 -17.55 11.82 7.45
N ARG A 28 -18.12 12.04 8.63
CA ARG A 28 -17.62 11.43 9.89
C ARG A 28 -17.72 9.91 9.85
N GLY A 29 -16.72 9.22 10.40
CA GLY A 29 -16.63 7.76 10.34
C GLY A 29 -15.56 7.28 9.36
N PHE A 30 -15.46 5.96 9.22
CA PHE A 30 -14.40 5.23 8.53
C PHE A 30 -14.88 4.67 7.20
N VAL A 31 -13.97 4.56 6.24
CA VAL A 31 -14.21 3.77 5.03
C VAL A 31 -13.73 2.35 5.33
N LEU A 32 -14.64 1.40 5.50
CA LEU A 32 -14.32 0.02 5.84
C LEU A 32 -14.65 -0.92 4.68
N SER A 33 -13.62 -1.42 4.00
CA SER A 33 -13.75 -2.26 2.79
C SER A 33 -12.51 -3.13 2.60
N TYR A 34 -12.68 -4.45 2.57
CA TYR A 34 -11.61 -5.45 2.54
C TYR A 34 -10.48 -5.07 3.51
N ASP A 35 -9.29 -4.75 3.03
CA ASP A 35 -8.13 -4.47 3.88
C ASP A 35 -8.11 -3.03 4.44
N MET A 36 -9.05 -2.18 3.99
CA MET A 36 -9.23 -0.81 4.44
C MET A 36 -9.86 -0.80 5.84
N VAL A 37 -9.09 -1.14 6.86
CA VAL A 37 -9.59 -1.16 8.24
C VAL A 37 -8.73 -0.25 9.10
N PHE A 38 -9.35 0.78 9.63
CA PHE A 38 -8.78 1.69 10.63
C PHE A 38 -9.64 1.62 11.88
N ALA A 39 -9.06 1.90 13.04
CA ALA A 39 -9.77 1.97 14.31
C ALA A 39 -9.91 3.41 14.80
N GLN A 40 -10.81 3.63 15.76
CA GLN A 40 -10.98 4.92 16.42
C GLN A 40 -9.69 5.42 17.06
N ARG A 41 -9.06 4.52 17.81
CA ARG A 41 -7.74 4.65 18.39
C ARG A 41 -7.07 3.29 18.26
N GLN A 42 -5.93 3.24 17.58
CA GLN A 42 -5.16 2.02 17.43
C GLN A 42 -4.07 2.01 18.51
N SER A 43 -4.04 0.95 19.32
CA SER A 43 -3.04 0.80 20.38
C SER A 43 -1.72 0.34 19.81
N LEU A 44 -0.61 0.81 20.39
CA LEU A 44 0.72 0.38 20.02
C LEU A 44 1.05 -0.93 20.74
N ILE A 45 0.62 -2.04 20.15
CA ILE A 45 0.86 -3.40 20.65
C ILE A 45 2.15 -4.00 20.08
N PRO A 46 2.73 -5.05 20.69
CA PRO A 46 3.95 -5.70 20.22
C PRO A 46 3.89 -6.12 18.74
N ASP A 47 2.74 -6.60 18.27
CA ASP A 47 2.50 -7.01 16.88
C ASP A 47 2.78 -5.89 15.88
N ALA A 48 2.39 -4.65 16.22
CA ALA A 48 2.59 -3.48 15.37
C ALA A 48 4.08 -3.14 15.15
N LEU A 49 4.95 -3.57 16.06
CA LEU A 49 6.41 -3.42 15.95
C LEU A 49 7.09 -4.62 15.26
N GLY A 50 6.36 -5.70 15.00
CA GLY A 50 6.90 -6.96 14.47
C GLY A 50 7.34 -7.95 15.54
N LEU A 51 6.77 -7.89 16.73
CA LEU A 51 6.99 -8.88 17.80
C LEU A 51 5.89 -9.95 17.86
N GLY A 52 4.88 -9.85 17.01
CA GLY A 52 3.73 -10.77 16.95
C GLY A 52 4.06 -12.14 16.35
N SER A 53 3.08 -13.04 16.41
CA SER A 53 3.17 -14.40 15.86
C SER A 53 2.97 -14.48 14.35
N ALA A 54 2.24 -13.54 13.76
CA ALA A 54 1.99 -13.48 12.32
C ALA A 54 3.18 -12.90 11.53
N LEU A 55 3.19 -13.11 10.20
CA LEU A 55 4.17 -12.46 9.34
C LEU A 55 4.00 -10.92 9.39
N PRO A 56 5.11 -10.14 9.40
CA PRO A 56 5.10 -8.68 9.60
C PRO A 56 4.65 -7.91 8.35
N ARG A 57 3.46 -8.20 7.83
CA ARG A 57 2.91 -7.65 6.58
C ARG A 57 2.53 -6.16 6.70
N SER A 58 2.18 -5.74 7.92
CA SER A 58 1.77 -4.37 8.26
C SER A 58 2.77 -3.65 9.14
N VAL A 59 4.02 -4.13 9.24
CA VAL A 59 5.07 -3.48 10.04
C VAL A 59 5.92 -2.61 9.11
N PRO A 60 6.12 -1.32 9.41
CA PRO A 60 5.65 -0.56 10.59
C PRO A 60 4.35 0.22 10.35
N ALA A 61 3.56 -0.08 9.30
CA ALA A 61 2.28 0.61 9.04
C ALA A 61 1.39 0.73 10.29
N ASP A 62 1.14 -0.37 10.99
CA ASP A 62 0.28 -0.37 12.18
C ASP A 62 0.88 0.47 13.32
N ALA A 63 2.20 0.44 13.52
CA ALA A 63 2.85 1.30 14.51
C ALA A 63 2.73 2.79 14.15
N VAL A 64 2.86 3.14 12.87
CA VAL A 64 2.69 4.52 12.40
C VAL A 64 1.25 4.98 12.60
N ILE A 65 0.25 4.13 12.32
CA ILE A 65 -1.15 4.47 12.57
C ILE A 65 -1.46 4.56 14.07
N ALA A 66 -0.92 3.66 14.90
CA ALA A 66 -1.06 3.76 16.36
C ALA A 66 -0.52 5.10 16.89
N LEU A 67 0.67 5.51 16.44
CA LEU A 67 1.26 6.80 16.81
C LEU A 67 0.45 8.00 16.28
N ALA A 68 -0.08 7.92 15.07
CA ALA A 68 -0.91 8.99 14.51
C ALA A 68 -2.25 9.11 15.23
N THR A 69 -2.88 7.98 15.56
CA THR A 69 -4.18 7.93 16.24
C THR A 69 -4.12 8.23 17.74
N ALA A 70 -2.92 8.27 18.32
CA ALA A 70 -2.70 8.77 19.67
C ALA A 70 -2.98 10.29 19.80
N VAL A 71 -2.90 11.05 18.70
CA VAL A 71 -3.04 12.51 18.71
C VAL A 71 -4.17 13.04 17.81
N VAL A 72 -4.55 12.28 16.77
CA VAL A 72 -5.59 12.66 15.82
C VAL A 72 -6.62 11.53 15.73
N PRO A 73 -7.94 11.80 15.74
CA PRO A 73 -8.94 10.75 15.56
C PRO A 73 -8.68 9.86 14.34
N GLY A 74 -8.82 8.55 14.48
CA GLY A 74 -8.46 7.60 13.43
C GLY A 74 -9.19 7.80 12.09
N ASP A 75 -10.43 8.28 12.13
CA ASP A 75 -11.20 8.55 10.91
C ASP A 75 -10.61 9.72 10.11
N ILE A 76 -10.08 10.72 10.81
CA ILE A 76 -9.37 11.85 10.20
C ILE A 76 -8.02 11.38 9.64
N VAL A 77 -7.27 10.55 10.39
CA VAL A 77 -6.01 9.97 9.90
C VAL A 77 -6.24 9.21 8.59
N GLN A 78 -7.27 8.35 8.53
CA GLN A 78 -7.62 7.61 7.33
C GLN A 78 -7.92 8.55 6.14
N LYS A 79 -8.74 9.58 6.34
CA LYS A 79 -9.10 10.54 5.27
C LYS A 79 -7.88 11.31 4.76
N ILE A 80 -7.00 11.72 5.66
CA ILE A 80 -5.74 12.38 5.28
C ILE A 80 -4.89 11.44 4.43
N VAL A 81 -4.72 10.18 4.84
CA VAL A 81 -3.97 9.17 4.09
C VAL A 81 -4.56 8.98 2.69
N LEU A 82 -5.87 8.81 2.58
CA LEU A 82 -6.56 8.61 1.30
C LEU A 82 -6.41 9.82 0.38
N LEU A 83 -6.72 11.02 0.88
CA LEU A 83 -6.58 12.27 0.11
C LEU A 83 -5.14 12.51 -0.35
N LEU A 84 -4.16 12.31 0.54
CA LEU A 84 -2.75 12.50 0.24
C LEU A 84 -2.24 11.47 -0.77
N SER A 85 -2.73 10.23 -0.72
CA SER A 85 -2.31 9.19 -1.69
C SER A 85 -2.61 9.62 -3.13
N LEU A 86 -3.84 10.04 -3.43
CA LEU A 86 -4.19 10.45 -4.80
C LEU A 86 -3.59 11.81 -5.16
N PHE A 87 -3.60 12.77 -4.21
CA PHE A 87 -3.01 14.09 -4.43
C PHE A 87 -1.52 14.01 -4.77
N LEU A 88 -0.73 13.28 -3.96
CA LEU A 88 0.72 13.17 -4.15
C LEU A 88 1.07 12.34 -5.38
N ALA A 89 0.25 11.36 -5.76
CA ALA A 89 0.39 10.64 -7.03
C ALA A 89 0.23 11.61 -8.22
N ALA A 90 -0.91 12.33 -8.28
CA ALA A 90 -1.21 13.27 -9.36
C ALA A 90 -0.15 14.38 -9.43
N TYR A 91 0.09 15.05 -8.32
CA TYR A 91 1.02 16.17 -8.25
C TYR A 91 2.46 15.71 -8.53
N GLY A 92 2.85 14.55 -8.02
CA GLY A 92 4.16 13.95 -8.23
C GLY A 92 4.43 13.66 -9.71
N ALA A 93 3.51 13.00 -10.40
CA ALA A 93 3.66 12.68 -11.82
C ALA A 93 3.71 13.96 -12.69
N GLY A 94 2.83 14.92 -12.43
CA GLY A 94 2.84 16.21 -13.11
C GLY A 94 4.12 17.04 -12.86
N ARG A 95 4.76 16.88 -11.69
CA ARG A 95 6.05 17.51 -11.38
C ARG A 95 7.25 16.73 -11.93
N LEU A 96 7.10 15.43 -12.18
CA LEU A 96 8.17 14.57 -12.67
C LEU A 96 8.34 14.66 -14.18
N VAL A 97 7.25 14.81 -14.94
CA VAL A 97 7.31 14.91 -16.40
C VAL A 97 8.23 16.06 -16.84
N PRO A 98 9.28 15.80 -17.67
CA PRO A 98 10.26 16.82 -18.03
C PRO A 98 9.69 17.80 -19.07
N THR A 99 8.89 18.77 -18.62
CA THR A 99 8.27 19.77 -19.49
C THR A 99 7.98 21.06 -18.73
N GLU A 100 7.93 22.16 -19.48
CA GLU A 100 7.47 23.47 -19.00
C GLU A 100 5.99 23.72 -19.31
N GLN A 101 5.34 22.86 -20.09
CA GLN A 101 3.94 23.07 -20.46
C GLN A 101 3.01 22.55 -19.37
N LEU A 102 2.22 23.45 -18.75
CA LEU A 102 1.22 23.09 -17.73
C LEU A 102 0.25 22.01 -18.23
N GLY A 103 -0.19 22.10 -19.49
CA GLY A 103 -1.08 21.12 -20.11
C GLY A 103 -0.52 19.69 -20.05
N THR A 104 0.72 19.50 -20.48
CA THR A 104 1.42 18.19 -20.39
C THR A 104 1.55 17.72 -18.94
N ARG A 105 1.82 18.63 -18.00
CA ARG A 105 1.88 18.28 -16.57
C ARG A 105 0.54 17.79 -16.04
N ILE A 106 -0.57 18.39 -16.48
CA ILE A 106 -1.93 17.96 -16.14
C ILE A 106 -2.23 16.57 -16.73
N VAL A 107 -1.88 16.33 -18.00
CA VAL A 107 -2.06 15.00 -18.64
C VAL A 107 -1.27 13.91 -17.90
N ALA A 108 -0.04 14.20 -17.47
CA ALA A 108 0.74 13.26 -16.66
C ALA A 108 0.11 13.03 -15.26
N ALA A 109 -0.44 14.09 -14.65
CA ALA A 109 -1.10 14.01 -13.36
C ALA A 109 -2.37 13.16 -13.41
N THR A 110 -3.26 13.40 -14.38
CA THR A 110 -4.49 12.62 -14.55
C THR A 110 -4.19 11.19 -14.97
N GLY A 111 -3.28 10.99 -15.94
CA GLY A 111 -2.91 9.65 -16.43
C GLY A 111 -2.20 8.77 -15.42
N TYR A 112 -1.61 9.33 -14.36
CA TYR A 112 -1.01 8.56 -13.26
C TYR A 112 -1.99 8.33 -12.10
N ALA A 113 -2.76 9.35 -11.72
CA ALA A 113 -3.65 9.25 -10.56
C ALA A 113 -4.96 8.52 -10.84
N TRP A 114 -5.44 8.55 -12.10
CA TRP A 114 -6.70 7.97 -12.50
C TRP A 114 -6.47 6.69 -13.32
N THR A 115 -6.08 5.62 -12.64
CA THR A 115 -5.70 4.35 -13.27
C THR A 115 -6.46 3.17 -12.65
N ALA A 116 -6.60 2.09 -13.42
CA ALA A 116 -7.19 0.85 -12.92
C ALA A 116 -6.46 0.34 -11.66
N TYR A 117 -5.13 0.44 -11.63
CA TYR A 117 -4.32 0.16 -10.44
C TYR A 117 -4.77 0.95 -9.22
N PHE A 118 -4.92 2.27 -9.35
CA PHE A 118 -5.35 3.08 -8.21
C PHE A 118 -6.76 2.68 -7.75
N ALA A 119 -7.69 2.49 -8.69
CA ALA A 119 -9.07 2.11 -8.39
C ALA A 119 -9.17 0.75 -7.68
N GLU A 120 -8.58 -0.29 -8.26
CA GLU A 120 -8.60 -1.64 -7.70
C GLU A 120 -7.92 -1.70 -6.33
N ARG A 121 -6.77 -1.02 -6.16
CA ARG A 121 -6.06 -0.97 -4.88
C ARG A 121 -6.77 -0.12 -3.83
N LEU A 122 -7.55 0.87 -4.25
CA LEU A 122 -8.41 1.63 -3.37
C LEU A 122 -9.60 0.80 -2.88
N PHE A 123 -10.32 0.14 -3.80
CA PHE A 123 -11.52 -0.62 -3.46
C PHE A 123 -11.24 -1.87 -2.62
N ILE A 124 -10.10 -2.55 -2.87
CA ILE A 124 -9.61 -3.65 -2.03
C ILE A 124 -8.98 -3.17 -0.71
N GLY A 125 -8.74 -1.86 -0.57
CA GLY A 125 -8.27 -1.29 0.69
C GLY A 125 -6.77 -1.35 0.97
N HIS A 126 -5.94 -1.56 -0.06
CA HIS A 126 -4.48 -1.56 0.05
C HIS A 126 -3.90 -0.13 0.17
N TRP A 127 -4.35 0.63 1.16
CA TRP A 127 -3.94 2.02 1.38
C TRP A 127 -2.41 2.22 1.54
N PRO A 128 -1.62 1.33 2.17
CA PRO A 128 -0.17 1.55 2.24
C PRO A 128 0.48 1.44 0.87
N LEU A 129 -0.04 0.56 0.01
CA LEU A 129 0.43 0.39 -1.35
C LEU A 129 0.07 1.61 -2.22
N LEU A 130 -1.09 2.22 -1.98
CA LEU A 130 -1.45 3.50 -2.61
C LEU A 130 -0.50 4.63 -2.19
N LEU A 131 -0.07 4.68 -0.93
CA LEU A 131 0.98 5.61 -0.49
C LEU A 131 2.31 5.32 -1.19
N THR A 132 2.72 4.05 -1.32
CA THR A 132 3.91 3.69 -2.10
C THR A 132 3.79 4.16 -3.54
N TYR A 133 2.65 3.89 -4.18
CA TYR A 133 2.37 4.33 -5.55
C TYR A 133 2.49 5.86 -5.67
N ALA A 134 1.88 6.60 -4.74
CA ALA A 134 1.99 8.05 -4.67
C ALA A 134 3.42 8.56 -4.51
N CYS A 135 4.29 7.79 -3.83
CA CYS A 135 5.70 8.10 -3.63
C CYS A 135 6.57 7.85 -4.86
N LEU A 136 6.22 6.92 -5.76
CA LEU A 136 7.08 6.53 -6.89
C LEU A 136 7.56 7.72 -7.75
N PRO A 137 6.71 8.70 -8.14
CA PRO A 137 7.19 9.86 -8.89
C PRO A 137 8.25 10.69 -8.13
N TRP A 138 8.10 10.79 -6.80
CA TRP A 138 9.02 11.52 -5.93
C TRP A 138 10.33 10.78 -5.73
N ILE A 139 10.27 9.45 -5.60
CA ILE A 139 11.44 8.57 -5.53
C ILE A 139 12.24 8.66 -6.81
N VAL A 140 11.60 8.58 -7.99
CA VAL A 140 12.28 8.77 -9.28
C VAL A 140 12.95 10.14 -9.33
N ARG A 141 12.24 11.21 -8.95
CA ARG A 141 12.81 12.56 -8.96
C ARG A 141 14.04 12.68 -8.05
N ALA A 142 13.96 12.17 -6.82
CA ALA A 142 15.06 12.20 -5.86
C ALA A 142 16.24 11.31 -6.30
N ALA A 143 15.97 10.15 -6.90
CA ALA A 143 16.99 9.26 -7.45
C ALA A 143 17.72 9.89 -8.65
N LEU A 144 17.01 10.63 -9.50
CA LEU A 144 17.61 11.40 -10.59
C LEU A 144 18.47 12.55 -10.07
N SER A 145 18.03 13.26 -9.02
CA SER A 145 18.84 14.26 -8.32
C SER A 145 20.12 13.64 -7.73
N LEU A 146 20.01 12.44 -7.12
CA LEU A 146 21.15 11.71 -6.56
C LEU A 146 22.13 11.28 -7.66
N ARG A 147 21.61 10.81 -8.81
CA ARG A 147 22.42 10.49 -10.00
C ARG A 147 23.22 11.70 -10.47
N ARG A 148 22.63 12.90 -10.41
CA ARG A 148 23.25 14.17 -10.83
C ARG A 148 24.18 14.77 -9.77
N ASN A 149 24.34 14.13 -8.61
CA ASN A 149 25.08 14.65 -7.45
C ASN A 149 24.53 15.99 -6.93
N GLU A 150 23.22 16.19 -7.01
CA GLU A 150 22.60 17.39 -6.45
C GLU A 150 22.74 17.40 -4.91
N PRO A 151 23.00 18.56 -4.29
CA PRO A 151 23.09 18.66 -2.83
C PRO A 151 21.84 18.13 -2.14
N ARG A 152 22.04 17.42 -1.01
CA ARG A 152 20.97 16.83 -0.19
C ARG A 152 20.06 15.82 -0.91
N ALA A 153 20.43 15.35 -2.10
CA ALA A 153 19.62 14.39 -2.84
C ALA A 153 19.39 13.08 -2.09
N LEU A 154 20.36 12.62 -1.30
CA LEU A 154 20.20 11.43 -0.45
C LEU A 154 19.13 11.63 0.63
N ALA A 155 19.14 12.78 1.31
CA ALA A 155 18.10 13.11 2.29
C ALA A 155 16.72 13.22 1.61
N GLY A 156 16.65 13.85 0.43
CA GLY A 156 15.43 13.88 -0.37
C GLY A 156 14.93 12.47 -0.76
N LEU A 157 15.84 11.55 -1.06
CA LEU A 157 15.51 10.17 -1.40
C LEU A 157 15.00 9.38 -0.19
N VAL A 158 15.63 9.54 0.99
CA VAL A 158 15.16 8.94 2.25
C VAL A 158 13.71 9.33 2.51
N LEU A 159 13.39 10.62 2.42
CA LEU A 159 12.04 11.12 2.69
C LEU A 159 11.02 10.72 1.62
N ALA A 160 11.44 10.59 0.36
CA ALA A 160 10.58 10.08 -0.69
C ALA A 160 10.26 8.58 -0.50
N CYS A 161 11.19 7.79 0.05
CA CYS A 161 10.99 6.38 0.33
C CYS A 161 10.25 6.11 1.65
N ALA A 162 10.33 7.02 2.63
CA ALA A 162 9.82 6.78 3.98
C ALA A 162 8.32 6.36 4.06
N PRO A 163 7.37 6.98 3.34
CA PRO A 163 5.99 6.51 3.36
C PRO A 163 5.77 5.22 2.56
N ALA A 164 6.69 4.88 1.66
CA ALA A 164 6.57 3.70 0.82
C ALA A 164 6.99 2.41 1.55
N VAL A 165 7.84 2.51 2.58
CA VAL A 165 8.36 1.35 3.33
C VAL A 165 7.45 0.90 4.48
N LEU A 166 6.21 1.39 4.52
CA LEU A 166 5.21 0.99 5.53
C LEU A 166 4.82 -0.50 5.40
N THR A 167 5.07 -1.12 4.25
CA THR A 167 4.83 -2.54 4.00
C THR A 167 6.01 -3.16 3.23
N PRO A 168 6.23 -4.48 3.32
CA PRO A 168 7.28 -5.15 2.57
C PRO A 168 7.22 -4.95 1.04
N PRO A 169 6.05 -5.11 0.36
CA PRO A 169 5.97 -4.85 -1.08
C PRO A 169 6.29 -3.40 -1.42
N GLY A 170 5.79 -2.47 -0.60
CA GLY A 170 6.04 -1.05 -0.79
C GLY A 170 7.52 -0.69 -0.69
N GLY A 171 8.21 -1.32 0.26
CA GLY A 171 9.64 -1.20 0.45
C GLY A 171 10.48 -1.70 -0.71
N VAL A 172 10.11 -2.84 -1.30
CA VAL A 172 10.74 -3.38 -2.51
C VAL A 172 10.49 -2.47 -3.73
N LEU A 173 9.24 -2.00 -3.91
CA LEU A 173 8.88 -1.04 -4.96
C LEU A 173 9.76 0.22 -4.89
N ALA A 174 9.93 0.78 -3.69
CA ALA A 174 10.75 1.97 -3.46
C ALA A 174 12.24 1.69 -3.70
N ALA A 175 12.77 0.59 -3.15
CA ALA A 175 14.18 0.21 -3.26
C ALA A 175 14.61 0.02 -4.71
N LEU A 176 13.87 -0.79 -5.48
CA LEU A 176 14.24 -1.08 -6.87
C LEU A 176 14.07 0.14 -7.77
N THR A 177 13.07 1.00 -7.51
CA THR A 177 12.95 2.29 -8.19
C THR A 177 14.17 3.18 -7.92
N ALA A 178 14.57 3.32 -6.65
CA ALA A 178 15.72 4.11 -6.26
C ALA A 178 17.02 3.59 -6.91
N ILE A 179 17.27 2.27 -6.83
CA ILE A 179 18.46 1.62 -7.40
C ILE A 179 18.52 1.81 -8.92
N ALA A 180 17.44 1.48 -9.63
CA ALA A 180 17.39 1.55 -11.09
C ALA A 180 17.62 2.98 -11.60
N LEU A 181 16.98 3.98 -10.96
CA LEU A 181 17.01 5.36 -11.44
C LEU A 181 18.25 6.13 -10.98
N ALA A 182 18.79 5.85 -9.79
CA ALA A 182 20.05 6.46 -9.35
C ALA A 182 21.24 5.92 -10.17
N GLY A 183 21.18 4.65 -10.58
CA GLY A 183 22.16 3.99 -11.43
C GLY A 183 23.36 3.40 -10.67
N PRO A 184 24.23 2.64 -11.35
CA PRO A 184 25.23 1.76 -10.71
C PRO A 184 26.25 2.52 -9.87
N ARG A 185 26.61 3.76 -10.25
CA ARG A 185 27.54 4.61 -9.49
C ARG A 185 27.02 5.00 -8.10
N LYS A 186 25.72 4.85 -7.85
CA LYS A 186 25.07 5.17 -6.59
C LYS A 186 24.56 3.93 -5.85
N LEU A 187 24.92 2.74 -6.33
CA LEU A 187 24.42 1.47 -5.81
C LEU A 187 24.65 1.32 -4.30
N GLY A 188 25.83 1.66 -3.78
CA GLY A 188 26.10 1.59 -2.33
C GLY A 188 25.17 2.48 -1.49
N HIS A 189 24.85 3.69 -1.97
CA HIS A 189 23.95 4.60 -1.27
C HIS A 189 22.50 4.08 -1.32
N THR A 190 22.05 3.64 -2.49
CA THR A 190 20.67 3.17 -2.66
C THR A 190 20.43 1.81 -2.00
N LEU A 191 21.43 0.92 -2.00
CA LEU A 191 21.37 -0.36 -1.31
C LEU A 191 21.40 -0.18 0.20
N GLY A 192 22.31 0.66 0.72
CA GLY A 192 22.34 0.99 2.15
C GLY A 192 21.02 1.60 2.62
N LEU A 193 20.46 2.53 1.84
CA LEU A 193 19.13 3.09 2.10
C LEU A 193 18.03 2.03 2.09
N ALA A 194 18.02 1.17 1.07
CA ALA A 194 17.04 0.11 0.92
C ALA A 194 17.08 -0.86 2.10
N VAL A 195 18.26 -1.24 2.58
CA VAL A 195 18.39 -2.09 3.77
C VAL A 195 17.86 -1.36 4.99
N VAL A 196 18.39 -0.16 5.27
CA VAL A 196 18.08 0.60 6.49
C VAL A 196 16.59 0.89 6.65
N LEU A 197 15.92 1.36 5.59
CA LEU A 197 14.51 1.71 5.68
C LEU A 197 13.57 0.50 5.74
N ASN A 198 14.04 -0.68 5.34
CA ASN A 198 13.27 -1.92 5.37
C ASN A 198 13.60 -2.80 6.58
N LEU A 199 14.56 -2.42 7.43
CA LEU A 199 14.86 -3.11 8.69
C LEU A 199 13.60 -3.40 9.54
N PRO A 200 12.62 -2.49 9.68
CA PRO A 200 11.45 -2.71 10.52
C PRO A 200 10.67 -3.99 10.21
N TRP A 201 10.62 -4.43 8.95
CA TRP A 201 9.96 -5.70 8.59
C TRP A 201 10.96 -6.81 8.23
N LEU A 202 12.16 -6.47 7.73
CA LEU A 202 13.19 -7.46 7.42
C LEU A 202 13.64 -8.22 8.67
N VAL A 203 13.90 -7.50 9.77
CA VAL A 203 14.39 -8.11 11.02
C VAL A 203 13.34 -9.06 11.62
N PRO A 204 12.07 -8.66 11.83
CA PRO A 204 11.04 -9.59 12.24
C PRO A 204 10.86 -10.80 11.31
N THR A 205 10.94 -10.59 9.99
CA THR A 205 10.82 -11.69 9.01
C THR A 205 11.94 -12.71 9.16
N LEU A 206 13.19 -12.26 9.33
CA LEU A 206 14.35 -13.15 9.50
C LEU A 206 14.34 -13.90 10.84
N LEU A 207 13.71 -13.31 11.86
CA LEU A 207 13.55 -13.91 13.19
C LEU A 207 12.29 -14.78 13.30
N HIS A 208 11.49 -14.87 12.23
CA HIS A 208 10.22 -15.56 12.26
C HIS A 208 10.41 -17.09 12.24
N GLN A 209 9.85 -17.78 13.24
CA GLN A 209 10.07 -19.21 13.45
C GLN A 209 9.06 -20.12 12.73
N GLY A 210 7.90 -19.60 12.32
CA GLY A 210 6.88 -20.34 11.55
C GLY A 210 7.28 -20.60 10.08
N GLY A 211 8.48 -20.18 9.69
CA GLY A 211 8.91 -20.13 8.30
C GLY A 211 8.32 -18.94 7.55
N THR A 212 8.78 -18.73 6.32
CA THR A 212 8.29 -17.67 5.43
C THR A 212 7.77 -18.25 4.12
N LEU A 213 7.40 -19.54 4.18
CA LEU A 213 6.78 -20.25 3.08
C LEU A 213 5.29 -19.91 3.10
N SER A 214 4.67 -19.99 1.94
CA SER A 214 3.24 -19.71 1.79
C SER A 214 2.61 -20.84 0.99
N ASP A 215 1.32 -21.07 1.23
CA ASP A 215 0.56 -22.11 0.53
C ASP A 215 0.59 -21.91 -1.00
N PRO A 216 1.11 -22.88 -1.78
CA PRO A 216 1.16 -22.82 -3.24
C PRO A 216 -0.20 -22.58 -3.92
N ALA A 217 -1.32 -22.99 -3.30
CA ALA A 217 -2.67 -22.71 -3.82
C ALA A 217 -2.92 -21.20 -4.00
N GLY A 218 -2.20 -20.36 -3.24
CA GLY A 218 -2.24 -18.92 -3.38
C GLY A 218 -1.81 -18.42 -4.77
N VAL A 219 -1.01 -19.16 -5.55
CA VAL A 219 -0.62 -18.70 -6.90
C VAL A 219 -1.83 -18.58 -7.82
N ALA A 220 -2.63 -19.65 -7.90
CA ALA A 220 -3.80 -19.70 -8.77
C ALA A 220 -4.87 -18.70 -8.29
N ALA A 221 -5.14 -18.68 -6.99
CA ALA A 221 -6.14 -17.83 -6.37
C ALA A 221 -5.87 -16.33 -6.55
N PHE A 222 -4.60 -15.90 -6.43
CA PHE A 222 -4.20 -14.49 -6.50
C PHE A 222 -3.59 -14.08 -7.86
N SER A 223 -3.68 -14.96 -8.87
CA SER A 223 -3.22 -14.67 -10.24
C SER A 223 -3.99 -13.50 -10.88
N ALA A 224 -3.32 -12.77 -11.76
CA ALA A 224 -3.95 -11.67 -12.49
C ALA A 224 -5.08 -12.19 -13.40
N ARG A 225 -6.19 -11.46 -13.44
CA ARG A 225 -7.40 -11.86 -14.19
C ARG A 225 -7.66 -10.92 -15.36
N ALA A 226 -8.37 -11.44 -16.37
CA ALA A 226 -8.91 -10.64 -17.45
C ALA A 226 -10.13 -9.86 -16.98
N GLU A 227 -10.19 -8.57 -17.30
CA GLU A 227 -11.32 -7.69 -16.92
C GLU A 227 -12.41 -7.65 -18.00
N SER A 228 -12.07 -8.02 -19.24
CA SER A 228 -12.96 -8.04 -20.40
C SER A 228 -12.59 -9.24 -21.30
N TRP A 229 -12.84 -9.16 -22.61
CA TRP A 229 -12.59 -10.26 -23.56
C TRP A 229 -11.11 -10.52 -23.89
N GLY A 230 -10.21 -9.58 -23.59
CA GLY A 230 -8.78 -9.74 -23.82
C GLY A 230 -8.11 -10.61 -22.75
N PRO A 231 -6.94 -11.21 -23.03
CA PRO A 231 -6.21 -11.99 -22.01
C PRO A 231 -5.76 -11.12 -20.84
N ALA A 232 -5.48 -11.73 -19.68
CA ALA A 232 -5.11 -11.03 -18.44
C ALA A 232 -3.94 -10.05 -18.62
N ILE A 233 -2.95 -10.41 -19.46
CA ILE A 233 -1.82 -9.52 -19.80
C ILE A 233 -2.28 -8.17 -20.38
N VAL A 234 -3.38 -8.11 -21.14
CA VAL A 234 -3.91 -6.84 -21.66
C VAL A 234 -4.49 -6.00 -20.52
N SER A 235 -5.17 -6.63 -19.55
CA SER A 235 -5.67 -5.94 -18.36
C SER A 235 -4.51 -5.37 -17.53
N VAL A 236 -3.44 -6.16 -17.34
CA VAL A 236 -2.19 -5.76 -16.66
C VAL A 236 -1.48 -4.61 -17.40
N LEU A 237 -1.39 -4.66 -18.74
CA LEU A 237 -0.84 -3.56 -19.53
C LEU A 237 -1.63 -2.25 -19.32
N GLY A 238 -2.93 -2.38 -19.08
CA GLY A 238 -3.84 -1.30 -18.70
C GLY A 238 -3.84 -0.98 -17.20
N LEU A 239 -2.84 -1.44 -16.46
CA LEU A 239 -2.65 -1.28 -15.01
C LEU A 239 -3.69 -1.98 -14.12
N GLY A 240 -4.56 -2.80 -14.69
CA GLY A 240 -5.61 -3.52 -13.95
C GLY A 240 -5.29 -5.00 -13.77
N GLY A 241 -6.33 -5.83 -13.72
CA GLY A 241 -6.23 -7.27 -13.66
C GLY A 241 -6.00 -7.83 -12.26
N ILE A 242 -6.46 -7.14 -11.22
CA ILE A 242 -6.51 -7.69 -9.87
C ILE A 242 -7.32 -9.00 -9.82
N TRP A 243 -6.96 -9.87 -8.88
CA TRP A 243 -7.54 -11.20 -8.73
C TRP A 243 -8.99 -11.19 -8.23
N ASN A 244 -9.39 -10.15 -7.50
CA ASN A 244 -10.72 -10.02 -6.92
C ASN A 244 -11.66 -9.24 -7.86
N GLY A 245 -12.69 -9.90 -8.41
CA GLY A 245 -13.63 -9.29 -9.35
C GLY A 245 -14.48 -8.17 -8.75
N ASP A 246 -14.77 -8.21 -7.44
CA ASP A 246 -15.68 -7.26 -6.78
C ASP A 246 -15.10 -5.83 -6.77
N VAL A 247 -13.78 -5.71 -6.85
CA VAL A 247 -13.06 -4.43 -6.82
C VAL A 247 -12.72 -3.91 -8.21
N VAL A 248 -13.05 -4.65 -9.28
CA VAL A 248 -12.83 -4.19 -10.65
C VAL A 248 -13.86 -3.11 -11.00
N PRO A 249 -13.44 -1.94 -11.51
CA PRO A 249 -14.38 -0.93 -12.01
C PRO A 249 -15.19 -1.50 -13.18
N GLY A 250 -16.52 -1.33 -13.18
CA GLY A 250 -17.41 -1.85 -14.21
C GLY A 250 -17.10 -1.33 -15.62
N SER A 251 -16.55 -0.12 -15.76
CA SER A 251 -16.09 0.43 -17.05
C SER A 251 -15.00 -0.41 -17.72
N ARG A 252 -14.22 -1.17 -16.93
CA ARG A 252 -13.15 -2.07 -17.43
C ARG A 252 -13.69 -3.30 -18.13
N GLY A 253 -14.94 -3.69 -17.84
CA GLY A 253 -15.64 -4.77 -18.52
C GLY A 253 -16.06 -4.43 -19.95
N ALA A 254 -16.07 -3.15 -20.33
CA ALA A 254 -16.56 -2.72 -21.64
C ALA A 254 -15.75 -3.34 -22.79
N PRO A 255 -16.39 -3.76 -23.90
CA PRO A 255 -15.70 -4.36 -25.04
C PRO A 255 -14.63 -3.45 -25.67
N MET A 256 -14.72 -2.13 -25.50
CA MET A 256 -13.73 -1.19 -26.02
C MET A 256 -12.47 -1.09 -25.13
N ALA A 257 -12.53 -1.55 -23.87
CA ALA A 257 -11.45 -1.36 -22.91
C ALA A 257 -10.11 -1.98 -23.37
N PRO A 258 -10.03 -3.23 -23.86
CA PRO A 258 -8.78 -3.79 -24.37
C PRO A 258 -8.17 -2.97 -25.51
N VAL A 259 -8.98 -2.45 -26.44
CA VAL A 259 -8.53 -1.63 -27.56
C VAL A 259 -7.94 -0.31 -27.06
N LEU A 260 -8.65 0.37 -26.15
CA LEU A 260 -8.19 1.64 -25.58
C LEU A 260 -6.90 1.47 -24.77
N ILE A 261 -6.74 0.35 -24.06
CA ILE A 261 -5.50 0.01 -23.36
C ILE A 261 -4.35 -0.10 -24.36
N LEU A 262 -4.51 -0.91 -25.43
CA LEU A 262 -3.45 -1.11 -26.42
C LEU A 262 -3.07 0.19 -27.12
N VAL A 263 -4.05 1.03 -27.48
CA VAL A 263 -3.81 2.36 -28.06
C VAL A 263 -3.07 3.26 -27.08
N THR A 264 -3.50 3.31 -25.81
CA THR A 264 -2.84 4.12 -24.77
C THR A 264 -1.39 3.70 -24.56
N VAL A 265 -1.14 2.38 -24.49
CA VAL A 265 0.21 1.82 -24.37
C VAL A 265 1.06 2.17 -25.60
N ALA A 266 0.53 2.02 -26.82
CA ALA A 266 1.26 2.37 -28.04
C ALA A 266 1.64 3.85 -28.09
N VAL A 267 0.70 4.75 -27.73
CA VAL A 267 0.96 6.19 -27.63
C VAL A 267 2.00 6.48 -26.55
N ALA A 268 1.90 5.84 -25.38
CA ALA A 268 2.86 6.03 -24.31
C ALA A 268 4.28 5.59 -24.69
N LEU A 269 4.41 4.43 -25.34
CA LEU A 269 5.69 3.94 -25.86
C LEU A 269 6.32 4.91 -26.86
N ALA A 270 5.53 5.56 -27.71
CA ALA A 270 6.03 6.59 -28.64
C ALA A 270 6.61 7.80 -27.89
N GLY A 271 6.02 8.18 -26.75
CA GLY A 271 6.49 9.28 -25.89
C GLY A 271 7.74 8.97 -25.06
N LEU A 272 8.17 7.71 -24.98
CA LEU A 272 9.44 7.34 -24.34
C LEU A 272 10.66 7.85 -25.12
N ARG A 273 10.53 8.10 -26.43
CA ARG A 273 11.60 8.74 -27.23
C ARG A 273 11.88 10.17 -26.77
N PRO A 274 10.88 11.08 -26.70
CA PRO A 274 11.04 12.37 -26.03
C PRO A 274 11.59 12.27 -24.61
N LEU A 275 11.12 11.31 -23.80
CA LEU A 275 11.59 11.11 -22.43
C LEU A 275 13.11 10.83 -22.40
N ALA A 276 13.57 9.90 -23.24
CA ALA A 276 14.98 9.56 -23.37
C ALA A 276 15.84 10.74 -23.84
N ARG A 277 15.31 11.62 -24.72
CA ARG A 277 16.01 12.85 -25.12
C ARG A 277 16.16 13.83 -23.96
N LYS A 278 15.13 13.96 -23.11
CA LYS A 278 15.12 14.94 -22.01
C LYS A 278 15.84 14.46 -20.74
N TRP A 279 15.80 13.16 -20.43
CA TRP A 279 16.47 12.58 -19.26
C TRP A 279 17.82 11.92 -19.57
N GLY A 280 18.11 11.67 -20.84
CA GLY A 280 19.14 10.74 -21.29
C GLY A 280 18.60 9.31 -21.44
N THR A 281 19.27 8.51 -22.27
CA THR A 281 18.89 7.12 -22.56
C THR A 281 18.94 6.20 -21.33
N PRO A 282 20.00 6.21 -20.49
CA PRO A 282 20.08 5.27 -19.36
C PRO A 282 18.94 5.35 -18.34
N PRO A 283 18.53 6.52 -17.81
CA PRO A 283 17.42 6.59 -16.85
C PRO A 283 16.06 6.28 -17.50
N ALA A 284 15.82 6.70 -18.74
CA ALA A 284 14.58 6.38 -19.44
C ALA A 284 14.46 4.87 -19.72
N ARG A 285 15.56 4.22 -20.12
CA ARG A 285 15.60 2.76 -20.30
C ARG A 285 15.43 2.03 -18.98
N ALA A 286 16.04 2.49 -17.89
CA ALA A 286 15.87 1.89 -16.57
C ALA A 286 14.41 1.95 -16.10
N LEU A 287 13.72 3.09 -16.29
CA LEU A 287 12.30 3.22 -15.98
C LEU A 287 11.44 2.25 -16.81
N LEU A 288 11.70 2.15 -18.12
CA LEU A 288 10.98 1.23 -18.99
C LEU A 288 11.21 -0.23 -18.58
N LEU A 289 12.46 -0.64 -18.38
CA LEU A 289 12.78 -2.02 -17.99
C LEU A 289 12.17 -2.39 -16.64
N LEU A 290 12.16 -1.47 -15.68
CA LEU A 290 11.51 -1.69 -14.39
C LEU A 290 9.98 -1.81 -14.55
N GLY A 291 9.37 -0.99 -15.42
CA GLY A 291 7.96 -1.11 -15.76
C GLY A 291 7.63 -2.45 -16.44
N VAL A 292 8.43 -2.87 -17.42
CA VAL A 292 8.28 -4.17 -18.10
C VAL A 292 8.45 -5.33 -17.10
N LEU A 293 9.41 -5.24 -16.19
CA LEU A 293 9.55 -6.21 -15.10
C LEU A 293 8.27 -6.29 -14.26
N GLY A 294 7.67 -5.15 -13.92
CA GLY A 294 6.39 -5.10 -13.21
C GLY A 294 5.26 -5.82 -13.96
N VAL A 295 5.14 -5.61 -15.27
CA VAL A 295 4.16 -6.29 -16.13
C VAL A 295 4.44 -7.81 -16.19
N VAL A 296 5.70 -8.21 -16.37
CA VAL A 296 6.09 -9.62 -16.43
C VAL A 296 5.80 -10.32 -15.11
N LEU A 297 6.13 -9.71 -13.97
CA LEU A 297 5.82 -10.26 -12.65
C LEU A 297 4.31 -10.38 -12.45
N ALA A 298 3.55 -9.33 -12.73
CA ALA A 298 2.10 -9.32 -12.58
C ALA A 298 1.39 -10.38 -13.44
N ALA A 299 1.89 -10.63 -14.64
CA ALA A 299 1.34 -11.63 -15.55
C ALA A 299 1.98 -13.01 -15.39
N LEU A 300 2.99 -13.19 -14.52
CA LEU A 300 3.83 -14.39 -14.48
C LEU A 300 3.00 -15.66 -14.34
N ALA A 301 2.07 -15.70 -13.38
CA ALA A 301 1.18 -16.84 -13.16
C ALA A 301 0.28 -17.17 -14.37
N THR A 302 0.05 -16.21 -15.26
CA THR A 302 -0.80 -16.38 -16.46
C THR A 302 -0.01 -16.85 -17.69
N LEU A 303 1.32 -16.86 -17.62
CA LEU A 303 2.20 -17.33 -18.70
C LEU A 303 2.38 -18.85 -18.66
N PRO A 304 2.69 -19.49 -19.81
CA PRO A 304 3.07 -20.89 -19.82
C PRO A 304 4.20 -21.17 -18.83
N PHE A 305 4.05 -22.22 -18.01
CA PHE A 305 4.97 -22.64 -16.94
C PHE A 305 5.11 -21.67 -15.75
N GLY A 306 4.46 -20.50 -15.75
CA GLY A 306 4.60 -19.52 -14.69
C GLY A 306 3.99 -19.95 -13.36
N GLU A 307 2.80 -20.55 -13.40
CA GLU A 307 2.13 -21.09 -12.22
C GLU A 307 2.92 -22.22 -11.54
N PRO A 308 3.40 -23.27 -12.25
CA PRO A 308 4.25 -24.30 -11.63
C PRO A 308 5.53 -23.74 -10.99
N VAL A 309 6.19 -22.79 -11.64
CA VAL A 309 7.41 -22.15 -11.11
C VAL A 309 7.11 -21.35 -9.85
N LEU A 310 6.04 -20.57 -9.85
CA LEU A 310 5.62 -19.79 -8.68
C LEU A 310 5.16 -20.69 -7.53
N SER A 311 4.45 -21.78 -7.83
CA SER A 311 3.97 -22.74 -6.84
C SER A 311 5.16 -23.44 -6.17
N TRP A 312 6.15 -23.84 -6.97
CA TRP A 312 7.41 -24.37 -6.45
C TRP A 312 8.13 -23.34 -5.59
N ALA A 313 8.24 -22.09 -6.04
CA ALA A 313 8.90 -21.03 -5.27
C ALA A 313 8.18 -20.75 -3.94
N MET A 314 6.84 -20.71 -3.91
CA MET A 314 6.07 -20.49 -2.68
C MET A 314 6.28 -21.60 -1.64
N GLY A 315 6.45 -22.86 -2.09
CA GLY A 315 6.75 -23.99 -1.22
C GLY A 315 8.21 -24.15 -0.79
N HIS A 316 9.18 -23.50 -1.48
CA HIS A 316 10.61 -23.79 -1.27
C HIS A 316 11.52 -22.57 -1.05
N VAL A 317 11.10 -21.37 -1.46
CA VAL A 317 11.93 -20.16 -1.44
C VAL A 317 11.39 -19.19 -0.39
N PRO A 318 12.16 -18.93 0.70
CA PRO A 318 11.81 -17.93 1.69
C PRO A 318 11.49 -16.56 1.07
N GLY A 319 10.33 -15.99 1.42
CA GLY A 319 9.88 -14.69 0.92
C GLY A 319 9.18 -14.72 -0.44
N ALA A 320 9.04 -15.88 -1.09
CA ALA A 320 8.28 -16.01 -2.34
C ALA A 320 6.80 -15.66 -2.18
N GLY A 321 6.24 -15.69 -0.96
CA GLY A 321 4.90 -15.17 -0.66
C GLY A 321 4.69 -13.70 -1.05
N LEU A 322 5.77 -12.90 -1.21
CA LEU A 322 5.68 -11.56 -1.78
C LEU A 322 5.21 -11.55 -3.24
N LEU A 323 5.34 -12.65 -3.97
CA LEU A 323 4.86 -12.81 -5.34
C LEU A 323 3.43 -13.35 -5.45
N ARG A 324 2.80 -13.73 -4.34
CA ARG A 324 1.43 -14.29 -4.31
C ARG A 324 0.42 -13.39 -5.03
N ASP A 325 0.26 -12.16 -4.56
CA ASP A 325 -0.44 -11.08 -5.29
C ASP A 325 0.58 -10.33 -6.15
N ALA A 326 0.84 -10.85 -7.35
CA ALA A 326 1.86 -10.30 -8.24
C ALA A 326 1.40 -9.01 -8.94
N GLN A 327 0.09 -8.76 -9.05
CA GLN A 327 -0.44 -7.59 -9.76
C GLN A 327 0.11 -6.28 -9.19
N LYS A 328 0.44 -6.24 -7.89
CA LYS A 328 0.97 -5.04 -7.22
C LYS A 328 2.24 -4.49 -7.86
N TRP A 329 3.06 -5.34 -8.50
CA TRP A 329 4.31 -4.96 -9.14
C TRP A 329 4.10 -4.15 -10.42
N VAL A 330 2.90 -4.17 -11.02
CA VAL A 330 2.53 -3.34 -12.16
C VAL A 330 2.58 -1.83 -11.83
N ALA A 331 2.67 -1.45 -10.56
CA ALA A 331 2.91 -0.08 -10.11
C ALA A 331 4.05 0.62 -10.85
N TRP A 332 5.16 -0.09 -11.13
CA TRP A 332 6.29 0.47 -11.86
C TRP A 332 5.95 0.82 -13.31
N TRP A 333 5.02 0.09 -13.93
CA TRP A 333 4.57 0.31 -15.31
C TRP A 333 3.77 1.60 -15.46
N ALA A 334 3.12 2.07 -14.40
CA ALA A 334 2.29 3.27 -14.46
C ALA A 334 3.08 4.54 -14.81
N LEU A 335 4.33 4.66 -14.34
CA LEU A 335 5.18 5.82 -14.63
C LEU A 335 5.56 5.95 -16.11
N PRO A 336 6.16 4.95 -16.78
CA PRO A 336 6.46 5.06 -18.20
C PRO A 336 5.19 5.23 -19.05
N VAL A 337 4.05 4.64 -18.65
CA VAL A 337 2.76 4.87 -19.33
C VAL A 337 2.32 6.33 -19.20
N ALA A 338 2.19 6.87 -17.99
CA ALA A 338 1.69 8.22 -17.77
C ALA A 338 2.62 9.30 -18.35
N LEU A 339 3.93 9.17 -18.11
CA LEU A 339 4.92 10.13 -18.63
C LEU A 339 5.07 10.03 -20.15
N GLY A 340 5.07 8.81 -20.68
CA GLY A 340 5.12 8.55 -22.11
C GLY A 340 3.89 9.13 -22.80
N PHE A 341 2.69 8.86 -22.30
CA PHE A 341 1.44 9.35 -22.88
C PHE A 341 1.42 10.88 -22.92
N ALA A 342 1.76 11.53 -21.80
CA ALA A 342 1.82 13.00 -21.73
C ALA A 342 2.82 13.59 -22.75
N LEU A 343 4.02 13.03 -22.87
CA LEU A 343 5.03 13.52 -23.80
C LEU A 343 4.70 13.21 -25.28
N ALA A 344 3.97 12.13 -25.55
CA ALA A 344 3.44 11.84 -26.88
C ALA A 344 2.36 12.85 -27.29
N VAL A 345 1.46 13.20 -26.36
CA VAL A 345 0.45 14.25 -26.55
C VAL A 345 1.13 15.61 -26.77
N GLU A 346 2.15 15.95 -26.00
CA GLU A 346 2.96 17.16 -26.22
C GLU A 346 3.55 17.18 -27.63
N ALA A 347 4.19 16.08 -28.06
CA ALA A 347 4.79 15.96 -29.38
C ALA A 347 3.73 16.08 -30.50
N ALA A 348 2.56 15.46 -30.34
CA ALA A 348 1.46 15.56 -31.28
C ALA A 348 0.90 17.00 -31.35
N ALA A 349 0.72 17.67 -30.21
CA ALA A 349 0.25 19.04 -30.15
C ALA A 349 1.17 20.01 -30.91
N THR A 350 2.49 19.81 -30.88
CA THR A 350 3.42 20.65 -31.64
C THR A 350 3.22 20.58 -33.16
N ARG A 351 2.59 19.51 -33.68
CA ARG A 351 2.29 19.34 -35.12
C ARG A 351 1.00 20.04 -35.54
N LEU A 352 0.16 20.46 -34.59
CA LEU A 352 -1.10 21.16 -34.88
C LEU A 352 -0.83 22.65 -35.18
N ARG A 353 -1.54 23.19 -36.18
CA ARG A 353 -1.35 24.56 -36.68
C ARG A 353 -1.94 25.63 -35.77
N THR A 354 -3.09 25.37 -35.14
CA THR A 354 -3.83 26.37 -34.36
C THR A 354 -3.70 26.13 -32.85
N GLY A 355 -3.69 27.21 -32.07
CA GLY A 355 -3.69 27.14 -30.60
C GLY A 355 -4.94 26.41 -30.04
N ALA A 356 -6.09 26.60 -30.68
CA ALA A 356 -7.34 25.94 -30.32
C ALA A 356 -7.25 24.42 -30.45
N ALA A 357 -6.70 23.90 -31.57
CA ALA A 357 -6.55 22.47 -31.77
C ALA A 357 -5.55 21.86 -30.75
N ARG A 358 -4.47 22.58 -30.43
CA ARG A 358 -3.52 22.18 -29.38
C ARG A 358 -4.19 22.08 -28.01
N GLY A 359 -4.95 23.10 -27.64
CA GLY A 359 -5.71 23.14 -26.39
C GLY A 359 -6.72 21.98 -26.32
N ALA A 360 -7.50 21.77 -27.38
CA ALA A 360 -8.48 20.69 -27.45
C ALA A 360 -7.85 19.31 -27.28
N LEU A 361 -6.72 19.02 -27.94
CA LEU A 361 -6.01 17.76 -27.79
C LEU A 361 -5.52 17.53 -26.35
N VAL A 362 -4.93 18.55 -25.73
CA VAL A 362 -4.44 18.47 -24.35
C VAL A 362 -5.59 18.27 -23.36
N VAL A 363 -6.70 18.99 -23.53
CA VAL A 363 -7.89 18.83 -22.69
C VAL A 363 -8.50 17.44 -22.87
N ALA A 364 -8.66 16.97 -24.10
CA ALA A 364 -9.14 15.61 -24.38
C ALA A 364 -8.24 14.55 -23.75
N ALA A 365 -6.92 14.69 -23.87
CA ALA A 365 -5.96 13.77 -23.25
C ALA A 365 -6.00 13.82 -21.71
N ALA A 366 -6.23 15.00 -21.12
CA ALA A 366 -6.35 15.15 -19.67
C ALA A 366 -7.64 14.50 -19.12
N LEU A 367 -8.74 14.60 -19.87
CA LEU A 367 -10.05 14.04 -19.52
C LEU A 367 -10.18 12.55 -19.87
N PHE A 368 -9.36 12.03 -20.80
CA PHE A 368 -9.44 10.66 -21.28
C PHE A 368 -9.47 9.59 -20.16
N PRO A 369 -8.61 9.62 -19.11
CA PRO A 369 -8.68 8.66 -18.01
C PRO A 369 -10.02 8.71 -17.26
N LEU A 370 -10.57 9.91 -17.05
CA LEU A 370 -11.85 10.12 -16.35
C LEU A 370 -13.03 9.60 -17.19
N LEU A 371 -12.99 9.80 -18.51
CA LEU A 371 -14.04 9.36 -19.42
C LEU A 371 -14.03 7.84 -19.64
N THR A 372 -12.86 7.21 -19.54
CA THR A 372 -12.71 5.75 -19.72
C THR A 372 -12.95 4.96 -18.44
N MET A 373 -12.87 5.60 -17.28
CA MET A 373 -13.14 4.99 -15.99
C MET A 373 -13.87 5.97 -15.05
N PRO A 374 -15.10 6.40 -15.40
CA PRO A 374 -15.86 7.37 -14.60
C PRO A 374 -16.25 6.82 -13.23
N ASP A 375 -16.20 5.51 -13.08
CA ASP A 375 -16.54 4.74 -11.89
C ASP A 375 -15.44 4.69 -10.82
N LEU A 376 -14.34 5.42 -10.98
CA LEU A 376 -13.46 5.76 -9.86
C LEU A 376 -13.96 7.00 -9.09
N ALA A 377 -14.79 7.85 -9.72
CA ALA A 377 -15.33 9.04 -9.08
C ALA A 377 -16.29 8.68 -7.93
N TRP A 378 -16.47 9.62 -7.00
CA TRP A 378 -17.45 9.54 -5.91
C TRP A 378 -17.38 8.24 -5.09
N GLY A 379 -16.18 7.81 -4.73
CA GLY A 379 -15.95 6.60 -3.94
C GLY A 379 -16.34 5.33 -4.68
N GLY A 380 -16.32 5.34 -6.01
CA GLY A 380 -16.82 4.24 -6.82
C GLY A 380 -18.34 4.18 -6.90
N TRP A 381 -19.01 5.34 -6.96
CA TRP A 381 -20.47 5.46 -6.96
C TRP A 381 -21.15 4.73 -5.78
N GLY A 382 -20.65 4.94 -4.56
CA GLY A 382 -21.19 4.33 -3.34
C GLY A 382 -20.56 2.99 -2.95
N ARG A 383 -19.55 2.50 -3.70
CA ARG A 383 -18.73 1.35 -3.26
C ARG A 383 -18.00 1.64 -1.95
N LEU A 384 -17.56 2.88 -1.77
CA LEU A 384 -16.95 3.37 -0.54
C LEU A 384 -17.84 4.42 0.11
N GLU A 385 -18.13 4.22 1.38
CA GLU A 385 -18.91 5.13 2.21
C GLU A 385 -18.31 5.22 3.61
N ALA A 386 -18.56 6.33 4.30
CA ALA A 386 -18.10 6.53 5.67
C ALA A 386 -19.13 5.92 6.65
N VAL A 387 -18.69 4.97 7.47
CA VAL A 387 -19.50 4.28 8.48
C VAL A 387 -18.97 4.57 9.88
N ARG A 388 -19.84 4.55 10.89
CA ARG A 388 -19.43 4.71 12.29
C ARG A 388 -19.37 3.35 12.95
N TYR A 389 -18.30 3.11 13.70
CA TYR A 389 -18.24 1.95 14.59
C TYR A 389 -19.37 2.03 15.62
N PRO A 390 -20.08 0.92 15.89
CA PRO A 390 -20.97 0.80 17.04
C PRO A 390 -20.28 1.13 18.37
N GLU A 391 -21.04 1.58 19.36
CA GLU A 391 -20.52 1.95 20.69
C GLU A 391 -19.83 0.77 21.39
N ASP A 392 -20.32 -0.46 21.15
CA ASP A 392 -19.78 -1.73 21.62
C ASP A 392 -18.26 -1.83 21.47
N TRP A 393 -17.70 -1.40 20.33
CA TRP A 393 -16.26 -1.42 20.09
C TRP A 393 -15.48 -0.56 21.08
N ASN A 394 -16.01 0.62 21.40
CA ASN A 394 -15.41 1.52 22.39
C ASN A 394 -15.62 1.04 23.82
N ALA A 395 -16.76 0.39 24.09
CA ALA A 395 -17.03 -0.21 25.40
C ALA A 395 -16.05 -1.36 25.68
N VAL A 396 -15.92 -2.31 24.75
CA VAL A 396 -14.99 -3.44 24.86
C VAL A 396 -13.54 -2.98 24.92
N HIS A 397 -13.12 -2.00 24.10
CA HIS A 397 -11.78 -1.42 24.21
C HIS A 397 -11.53 -0.89 25.63
N ARG A 398 -12.47 -0.15 26.23
CA ARG A 398 -12.29 0.40 27.59
C ARG A 398 -12.18 -0.70 28.64
N VAL A 399 -13.06 -1.71 28.58
CA VAL A 399 -13.01 -2.87 29.50
C VAL A 399 -11.65 -3.54 29.46
N LEU A 400 -11.10 -3.80 28.26
CA LEU A 400 -9.78 -4.42 28.11
C LEU A 400 -8.65 -3.49 28.56
N ALA A 401 -8.74 -2.18 28.25
CA ALA A 401 -7.69 -1.23 28.61
C ALA A 401 -7.61 -0.93 30.12
N GLU A 402 -8.67 -1.23 30.88
CA GLU A 402 -8.76 -1.06 32.34
C GLU A 402 -8.44 -2.36 33.10
N ASP A 403 -8.30 -3.49 32.41
CA ASP A 403 -8.03 -4.80 33.01
C ASP A 403 -6.56 -5.19 32.81
N ASP A 404 -5.80 -5.26 33.91
CA ASP A 404 -4.36 -5.60 33.90
C ASP A 404 -4.08 -7.11 33.71
N ARG A 405 -5.12 -7.93 33.52
CA ARG A 405 -4.96 -9.38 33.35
C ARG A 405 -4.16 -9.72 32.10
N PRO A 406 -3.15 -10.60 32.19
CA PRO A 406 -2.42 -11.05 31.03
C PRO A 406 -3.28 -11.95 30.15
N GLY A 407 -3.03 -11.92 28.84
CA GLY A 407 -3.57 -12.88 27.89
C GLY A 407 -4.22 -12.23 26.68
N ASP A 408 -4.06 -12.89 25.54
CA ASP A 408 -4.54 -12.36 24.26
C ASP A 408 -6.07 -12.54 24.12
N VAL A 409 -6.64 -11.85 23.14
CA VAL A 409 -8.05 -11.99 22.77
C VAL A 409 -8.17 -12.97 21.61
N VAL A 410 -9.12 -13.89 21.65
CA VAL A 410 -9.56 -14.61 20.44
C VAL A 410 -10.86 -14.01 19.94
N ALA A 411 -10.92 -13.68 18.65
CA ALA A 411 -12.14 -13.20 18.01
C ALA A 411 -12.92 -14.35 17.35
N LEU A 412 -14.19 -14.49 17.73
CA LEU A 412 -15.13 -15.48 17.23
C LEU A 412 -16.30 -14.78 16.51
N PRO A 413 -16.84 -15.36 15.42
CA PRO A 413 -16.47 -16.63 14.83
C PRO A 413 -15.09 -16.60 14.14
N LEU A 414 -14.41 -17.75 14.10
CA LEU A 414 -13.11 -17.88 13.45
C LEU A 414 -13.23 -17.59 11.94
N SER A 415 -12.72 -16.44 11.52
CA SER A 415 -12.64 -16.00 10.13
C SER A 415 -11.70 -14.79 10.04
N THR A 416 -11.06 -14.57 8.89
CA THR A 416 -10.24 -13.37 8.64
C THR A 416 -11.09 -12.15 8.30
N PHE A 417 -12.20 -12.39 7.57
CA PHE A 417 -13.08 -11.34 7.06
C PHE A 417 -14.43 -11.34 7.80
N ARG A 418 -15.04 -10.17 7.83
CA ARG A 418 -16.35 -9.88 8.42
C ARG A 418 -17.27 -9.22 7.40
N ARG A 419 -18.57 -9.39 7.60
CA ARG A 419 -19.64 -8.75 6.82
C ARG A 419 -20.73 -8.26 7.75
N PHE A 420 -20.37 -7.26 8.55
CA PHE A 420 -21.27 -6.69 9.55
C PHE A 420 -22.46 -5.97 8.92
N ALA A 421 -23.65 -6.16 9.48
CA ALA A 421 -24.84 -5.43 9.06
C ALA A 421 -24.73 -3.90 9.26
N TRP A 422 -23.99 -3.42 10.27
CA TRP A 422 -23.75 -1.98 10.46
C TRP A 422 -22.80 -1.34 9.45
N ASN A 423 -22.09 -2.14 8.64
CA ASN A 423 -21.29 -1.67 7.51
C ASN A 423 -21.88 -2.17 6.18
N ASP A 424 -23.20 -2.17 6.06
CA ASP A 424 -23.95 -2.57 4.87
C ASP A 424 -23.55 -3.95 4.31
N HIS A 425 -23.12 -4.86 5.18
CA HIS A 425 -22.60 -6.17 4.82
C HIS A 425 -21.42 -6.16 3.83
N ARG A 426 -20.67 -5.05 3.75
CA ARG A 426 -19.42 -4.98 2.99
C ARG A 426 -18.40 -5.92 3.61
N THR A 427 -17.69 -6.66 2.76
CA THR A 427 -16.57 -7.49 3.19
C THR A 427 -15.47 -6.57 3.73
N GLN A 428 -14.98 -6.84 4.93
CA GLN A 428 -13.87 -6.13 5.56
C GLN A 428 -13.02 -7.09 6.38
N LEU A 429 -11.74 -6.78 6.58
CA LEU A 429 -10.92 -7.46 7.58
C LEU A 429 -11.58 -7.29 8.96
N ASP A 430 -11.42 -8.29 9.82
CA ASP A 430 -11.79 -8.15 11.22
C ASP A 430 -11.13 -6.88 11.81
N PRO A 431 -11.90 -5.93 12.38
CA PRO A 431 -11.34 -4.73 12.96
C PRO A 431 -10.76 -4.94 14.36
N ALA A 432 -11.05 -6.04 15.06
CA ALA A 432 -10.58 -6.30 16.42
C ALA A 432 -9.05 -6.19 16.58
N PRO A 433 -8.20 -6.77 15.71
CA PRO A 433 -6.74 -6.64 15.82
C PRO A 433 -6.20 -5.20 15.78
N ARG A 434 -6.97 -4.24 15.22
CA ARG A 434 -6.62 -2.81 15.21
C ARG A 434 -7.40 -1.99 16.24
N ALA A 435 -8.57 -2.46 16.63
CA ALA A 435 -9.51 -1.74 17.49
C ALA A 435 -9.36 -2.03 18.98
N LEU A 436 -8.69 -3.13 19.36
CA LEU A 436 -8.52 -3.51 20.75
C LEU A 436 -7.09 -3.23 21.25
N PRO A 437 -6.91 -3.03 22.57
CA PRO A 437 -5.60 -2.74 23.15
C PRO A 437 -4.70 -3.98 23.31
N GLU A 438 -5.27 -5.18 23.20
CA GLU A 438 -4.58 -6.46 23.32
C GLU A 438 -4.28 -7.08 21.96
N THR A 439 -3.32 -8.00 21.90
CA THR A 439 -3.13 -8.84 20.71
C THR A 439 -4.37 -9.69 20.48
N VAL A 440 -4.93 -9.62 19.28
CA VAL A 440 -6.13 -10.36 18.89
C VAL A 440 -5.78 -11.43 17.89
N LEU A 441 -6.07 -12.69 18.23
CA LEU A 441 -5.98 -13.82 17.34
C LEU A 441 -7.27 -13.94 16.53
N VAL A 442 -7.09 -13.89 15.22
CA VAL A 442 -8.11 -14.14 14.20
C VAL A 442 -7.66 -15.29 13.32
N ASP A 443 -8.59 -16.07 12.81
CA ASP A 443 -8.28 -17.08 11.83
C ASP A 443 -7.76 -16.40 10.55
N ASP A 444 -6.55 -16.72 10.14
CA ASP A 444 -5.85 -16.15 8.99
C ASP A 444 -5.98 -17.01 7.71
N THR A 445 -6.84 -18.02 7.75
CA THR A 445 -7.21 -18.86 6.61
C THR A 445 -8.04 -18.06 5.61
N LEU A 446 -7.59 -18.01 4.35
CA LEU A 446 -8.26 -17.26 3.29
C LEU A 446 -9.15 -18.17 2.46
N ARG A 447 -10.37 -17.71 2.14
CA ARG A 447 -11.29 -18.41 1.24
C ARG A 447 -11.46 -17.62 -0.05
N VAL A 448 -10.96 -18.13 -1.16
CA VAL A 448 -10.98 -17.46 -2.47
C VAL A 448 -11.58 -18.40 -3.51
N GLY A 449 -12.71 -18.01 -4.11
CA GLY A 449 -13.33 -18.80 -5.19
C GLY A 449 -13.74 -20.23 -4.82
N GLY A 450 -13.92 -20.52 -3.52
CA GLY A 450 -14.22 -21.86 -3.00
C GLY A 450 -13.00 -22.65 -2.53
N GLU A 451 -11.78 -22.18 -2.82
CA GLU A 451 -10.54 -22.76 -2.30
C GLU A 451 -10.20 -22.16 -0.94
N GLU A 452 -9.67 -23.00 -0.06
CA GLU A 452 -9.15 -22.61 1.24
C GLU A 452 -7.62 -22.57 1.18
N ILE A 453 -7.05 -21.42 1.52
CA ILE A 453 -5.62 -21.18 1.55
C ILE A 453 -5.22 -21.11 3.01
N ALA A 454 -4.33 -22.02 3.42
CA ALA A 454 -3.93 -22.14 4.81
C ALA A 454 -3.32 -20.85 5.36
N GLY A 455 -3.63 -20.57 6.61
CA GLY A 455 -2.99 -19.53 7.42
C GLY A 455 -1.50 -19.81 7.69
N GLU A 456 -0.81 -18.79 8.15
CA GLU A 456 0.63 -18.82 8.50
C GLU A 456 0.85 -18.73 10.02
N ASP A 457 -0.15 -18.33 10.82
CA ASP A 457 -0.02 -18.27 12.28
C ASP A 457 -0.23 -19.62 12.97
N SER A 458 0.88 -20.27 13.34
CA SER A 458 0.90 -21.52 14.10
C SER A 458 0.12 -21.50 15.43
N ARG A 459 -0.13 -20.33 16.03
CA ARG A 459 -0.94 -20.26 17.27
C ARG A 459 -2.39 -20.63 17.02
N MET A 460 -2.87 -20.40 15.80
CA MET A 460 -4.25 -20.72 15.42
C MET A 460 -4.53 -22.21 15.46
N ASP A 461 -3.53 -23.09 15.32
CA ASP A 461 -3.73 -24.54 15.42
C ASP A 461 -4.23 -24.96 16.81
N ARG A 462 -3.69 -24.34 17.88
CA ARG A 462 -4.16 -24.58 19.25
C ARG A 462 -5.55 -24.01 19.49
N VAL A 463 -5.83 -22.83 18.92
CA VAL A 463 -7.15 -22.19 19.03
C VAL A 463 -8.22 -23.03 18.30
N ARG A 464 -7.93 -23.53 17.10
CA ARG A 464 -8.84 -24.41 16.33
C ARG A 464 -9.06 -25.76 17.00
N ALA A 465 -8.05 -26.27 17.71
CA ALA A 465 -8.14 -27.54 18.44
C ALA A 465 -8.85 -27.44 19.80
N ALA A 466 -9.01 -26.24 20.34
CA ALA A 466 -9.63 -26.01 21.64
C ALA A 466 -11.08 -26.50 21.68
N LYS A 467 -11.45 -27.15 22.80
CA LYS A 467 -12.80 -27.70 23.02
C LYS A 467 -13.52 -27.03 24.20
N SER A 468 -12.79 -26.26 25.01
CA SER A 468 -13.33 -25.52 26.15
C SER A 468 -12.59 -24.19 26.37
N PRO A 469 -13.11 -23.28 27.22
CA PRO A 469 -12.42 -22.06 27.61
C PRO A 469 -11.07 -22.30 28.32
N GLU A 470 -10.90 -23.41 29.03
CA GLU A 470 -9.65 -23.79 29.69
C GLU A 470 -8.56 -24.12 28.66
N ASP A 471 -8.91 -24.81 27.57
CA ASP A 471 -7.98 -25.06 26.46
C ASP A 471 -7.49 -23.74 25.83
N LEU A 472 -8.38 -22.75 25.69
CA LEU A 472 -8.03 -21.41 25.22
C LEU A 472 -7.10 -20.69 26.21
N SER A 473 -7.38 -20.80 27.51
CA SER A 473 -6.52 -20.25 28.58
C SER A 473 -5.12 -20.85 28.54
N ALA A 474 -5.02 -22.17 28.34
CA ALA A 474 -3.77 -22.89 28.16
C ALA A 474 -3.02 -22.48 26.87
N ALA A 475 -3.74 -21.99 25.86
CA ALA A 475 -3.16 -21.41 24.64
C ALA A 475 -2.72 -19.93 24.81
N GLY A 476 -2.90 -19.35 26.00
CA GLY A 476 -2.55 -17.96 26.33
C GLY A 476 -3.64 -16.95 26.04
N ILE A 477 -4.89 -17.40 25.86
CA ILE A 477 -6.04 -16.53 25.62
C ILE A 477 -6.69 -16.15 26.95
N GLY A 478 -6.71 -14.85 27.25
CA GLY A 478 -7.40 -14.29 28.43
C GLY A 478 -8.85 -13.92 28.17
N TRP A 479 -9.19 -13.70 26.90
CA TRP A 479 -10.45 -13.10 26.50
C TRP A 479 -11.02 -13.74 25.25
N ILE A 480 -12.33 -13.93 25.22
CA ILE A 480 -13.07 -14.38 24.05
C ILE A 480 -14.00 -13.25 23.62
N LEU A 481 -13.72 -12.66 22.47
CA LEU A 481 -14.61 -11.71 21.83
C LEU A 481 -15.55 -12.46 20.89
N VAL A 482 -16.84 -12.39 21.16
CA VAL A 482 -17.88 -12.89 20.26
C VAL A 482 -18.45 -11.72 19.47
N GLU A 483 -18.37 -11.81 18.15
CA GLU A 483 -18.85 -10.79 17.22
C GLU A 483 -20.16 -11.23 16.56
N HIS A 484 -21.17 -10.39 16.70
CA HIS A 484 -22.53 -10.64 16.22
C HIS A 484 -22.79 -9.97 14.87
N GLY A 485 -23.83 -10.42 14.17
CA GLY A 485 -24.28 -9.81 12.92
C GLY A 485 -23.28 -9.95 11.76
N THR A 486 -22.39 -10.94 11.83
CA THR A 486 -21.43 -11.34 10.80
C THR A 486 -21.49 -12.86 10.59
N ALA A 487 -21.05 -13.34 9.42
CA ALA A 487 -21.08 -14.76 9.09
C ALA A 487 -20.07 -15.57 9.91
N GLY A 488 -20.44 -16.80 10.23
CA GLY A 488 -19.62 -17.77 10.97
C GLY A 488 -20.39 -18.39 12.14
N ARG A 489 -19.86 -19.49 12.69
CA ARG A 489 -20.48 -20.19 13.82
C ARG A 489 -19.59 -20.06 15.06
N VAL A 490 -20.21 -19.72 16.18
CA VAL A 490 -19.59 -19.76 17.49
C VAL A 490 -20.05 -21.04 18.18
N GLU A 491 -19.10 -21.87 18.60
CA GLU A 491 -19.42 -23.11 19.27
C GLU A 491 -19.73 -22.85 20.75
N PRO A 492 -20.94 -23.18 21.26
CA PRO A 492 -21.32 -22.85 22.64
C PRO A 492 -20.39 -23.43 23.71
N ARG A 493 -19.74 -24.57 23.40
CA ARG A 493 -18.76 -25.22 24.29
C ARG A 493 -17.57 -24.32 24.62
N LEU A 494 -17.15 -23.44 23.70
CA LEU A 494 -16.04 -22.52 23.91
C LEU A 494 -16.39 -21.36 24.86
N LEU A 495 -17.67 -21.20 25.22
CA LEU A 495 -18.15 -20.16 26.13
C LEU A 495 -18.62 -20.74 27.47
N THR A 496 -18.76 -22.06 27.57
CA THR A 496 -19.34 -22.71 28.75
C THR A 496 -18.34 -22.65 29.90
N GLY A 497 -18.64 -21.86 30.94
CA GLY A 497 -17.75 -21.64 32.09
C GLY A 497 -16.90 -20.37 31.99
N ALA A 498 -16.93 -19.66 30.85
CA ALA A 498 -16.32 -18.34 30.72
C ALA A 498 -17.23 -17.26 31.35
N GLU A 499 -16.63 -16.30 32.06
CA GLU A 499 -17.37 -15.20 32.69
C GLU A 499 -17.73 -14.15 31.64
N ARG A 500 -19.02 -13.86 31.45
CA ARG A 500 -19.46 -12.80 30.54
C ARG A 500 -19.28 -11.43 31.21
N VAL A 501 -18.29 -10.66 30.77
CA VAL A 501 -17.92 -9.36 31.36
C VAL A 501 -18.69 -8.21 30.71
N TRP A 502 -18.94 -8.28 29.41
CA TRP A 502 -19.70 -7.26 28.69
C TRP A 502 -20.54 -7.88 27.58
N SER A 503 -21.71 -7.31 27.29
CA SER A 503 -22.63 -7.79 26.26
C SER A 503 -23.39 -6.61 25.66
N GLY A 504 -23.38 -6.50 24.34
CA GLY A 504 -24.14 -5.51 23.57
C GLY A 504 -24.73 -6.12 22.31
N ASP A 505 -25.17 -5.25 21.39
CA ASP A 505 -25.87 -5.66 20.16
C ASP A 505 -24.93 -6.37 19.16
N TRP A 506 -23.67 -5.93 19.11
CA TRP A 506 -22.69 -6.33 18.10
C TRP A 506 -21.54 -7.15 18.64
N LEU A 507 -21.23 -7.01 19.93
CA LEU A 507 -20.14 -7.74 20.55
C LEU A 507 -20.62 -8.44 21.83
N THR A 508 -19.88 -9.42 22.30
CA THR A 508 -19.95 -9.91 23.69
C THR A 508 -18.56 -10.34 24.12
N LEU A 509 -18.10 -9.86 25.26
CA LEU A 509 -16.77 -10.16 25.78
C LEU A 509 -16.89 -11.14 26.95
N TYR A 510 -16.17 -12.26 26.84
CA TYR A 510 -16.02 -13.24 27.91
C TYR A 510 -14.58 -13.28 28.41
N ARG A 511 -14.42 -13.44 29.71
CA ARG A 511 -13.15 -13.73 30.37
C ARG A 511 -12.98 -15.23 30.50
N THR A 512 -11.82 -15.74 30.09
CA THR A 512 -11.50 -17.16 30.21
C THR A 512 -11.17 -17.53 31.67
N PRO A 513 -11.39 -18.79 32.08
CA PRO A 513 -11.15 -19.23 33.45
C PRO A 513 -9.66 -19.42 33.76
N GLY A 514 -9.27 -19.25 35.03
CA GLY A 514 -7.88 -19.45 35.48
C GLY A 514 -6.94 -18.31 35.07
N GLU A 515 -5.63 -18.51 35.17
CA GLU A 515 -4.64 -17.56 34.64
C GLU A 515 -4.18 -18.04 33.25
N PRO A 516 -4.24 -17.18 32.21
CA PRO A 516 -3.76 -17.55 30.89
C PRO A 516 -2.27 -17.88 30.89
N ALA A 517 -1.88 -18.88 30.10
CA ALA A 517 -0.48 -19.25 29.96
C ALA A 517 0.31 -18.09 29.34
N VAL A 518 1.37 -17.65 30.02
CA VAL A 518 2.28 -16.62 29.49
C VAL A 518 3.10 -17.25 28.37
N THR A 519 2.78 -16.93 27.12
CA THR A 519 3.65 -17.24 25.98
C THR A 519 4.90 -16.37 26.07
N GLY A 520 6.08 -16.99 26.21
CA GLY A 520 7.33 -16.28 26.48
C GLY A 520 7.63 -15.15 25.48
N THR A 521 7.99 -13.99 26.02
CA THR A 521 8.44 -12.83 25.23
C THR A 521 9.82 -13.10 24.65
N ARG A 522 9.94 -13.12 23.32
CA ARG A 522 11.23 -13.16 22.62
C ARG A 522 12.03 -11.89 22.93
N SER A 523 13.35 -11.94 22.71
CA SER A 523 14.18 -10.74 22.79
C SER A 523 13.69 -9.69 21.79
N SER A 524 13.11 -8.61 22.32
CA SER A 524 12.57 -7.50 21.55
C SER A 524 13.65 -6.56 21.03
N ILE A 525 14.89 -6.70 21.51
CA ILE A 525 16.01 -5.79 21.25
C ILE A 525 16.28 -5.61 19.74
N PRO A 526 16.43 -6.67 18.91
CA PRO A 526 16.75 -6.49 17.49
C PRO A 526 15.64 -5.74 16.73
N VAL A 527 14.39 -6.03 17.07
CA VAL A 527 13.20 -5.41 16.45
C VAL A 527 13.10 -3.94 16.84
N VAL A 528 13.30 -3.61 18.11
CA VAL A 528 13.31 -2.21 18.59
C VAL A 528 14.45 -1.42 17.94
N LEU A 529 15.65 -1.99 17.86
CA LEU A 529 16.79 -1.35 17.20
C LEU A 529 16.52 -1.13 15.70
N ALA A 530 15.94 -2.11 15.00
CA ALA A 530 15.58 -2.01 13.60
C ALA A 530 14.62 -0.84 13.33
N ASN A 531 13.57 -0.72 14.13
CA ASN A 531 12.63 0.40 14.09
C ASN A 531 13.33 1.73 14.41
N GLY A 532 14.17 1.77 15.46
CA GLY A 532 14.93 2.96 15.86
C GLY A 532 15.88 3.47 14.78
N VAL A 533 16.62 2.58 14.12
CA VAL A 533 17.56 2.93 13.04
C VAL A 533 16.83 3.55 11.84
N ALA A 534 15.69 2.97 11.44
CA ALA A 534 14.86 3.53 10.37
C ALA A 534 14.33 4.93 10.75
N LEU A 535 13.80 5.10 11.97
CA LEU A 535 13.26 6.36 12.46
C LEU A 535 14.34 7.45 12.55
N VAL A 536 15.51 7.14 13.11
CA VAL A 536 16.64 8.07 13.21
C VAL A 536 17.13 8.48 11.82
N SER A 537 17.14 7.56 10.85
CA SER A 537 17.54 7.87 9.47
C SER A 537 16.57 8.86 8.81
N ILE A 538 15.26 8.69 9.03
CA ILE A 538 14.23 9.61 8.55
C ILE A 538 14.37 10.98 9.24
N ALA A 539 14.54 11.01 10.55
CA ALA A 539 14.73 12.24 11.32
C ALA A 539 16.00 13.00 10.89
N ALA A 540 17.11 12.30 10.68
CA ALA A 540 18.35 12.88 10.19
C ALA A 540 18.18 13.47 8.78
N ALA A 541 17.45 12.80 7.89
CA ALA A 541 17.14 13.32 6.56
C ALA A 541 16.28 14.59 6.61
N LEU A 542 15.26 14.65 7.49
CA LEU A 542 14.46 15.85 7.73
C LEU A 542 15.35 17.02 8.20
N LEU A 543 16.23 16.77 9.16
CA LEU A 543 17.15 17.77 9.69
C LEU A 543 18.12 18.28 8.61
N CYS A 544 18.68 17.38 7.79
CA CYS A 544 19.58 17.72 6.68
C CYS A 544 18.93 18.66 5.66
N LEU A 545 17.62 18.56 5.42
CA LEU A 545 16.91 19.47 4.52
C LEU A 545 16.70 20.86 5.12
N LYS A 546 16.63 20.98 6.45
CA LYS A 546 16.40 22.24 7.16
C LYS A 546 17.69 23.03 7.45
N LEU A 547 18.82 22.35 7.63
CA LEU A 547 20.10 23.01 7.94
C LEU A 547 20.67 23.75 6.72
N PRO A 548 21.10 25.03 6.83
CA PRO A 548 21.66 25.78 5.70
C PRO A 548 22.93 25.12 5.14
N VAL A 549 23.06 25.03 3.81
CA VAL A 549 24.32 24.58 3.19
C VAL A 549 25.36 25.66 3.45
N ARG A 550 26.17 25.51 4.49
CA ARG A 550 27.42 26.27 4.56
C ARG A 550 28.32 25.73 3.46
N THR A 551 28.44 26.49 2.37
CA THR A 551 29.48 26.29 1.37
C THR A 551 30.82 26.42 2.07
N LEU A 552 31.39 25.31 2.51
CA LEU A 552 32.81 25.22 2.81
C LEU A 552 33.53 25.38 1.48
N SER A 553 33.71 26.63 1.03
CA SER A 553 34.66 26.91 -0.04
C SER A 553 36.00 26.42 0.48
N ARG A 554 36.54 25.36 -0.12
CA ARG A 554 37.97 25.08 -0.04
C ARG A 554 38.67 26.33 -0.56
N ARG A 555 39.08 27.23 0.35
CA ARG A 555 40.16 28.17 0.09
C ARG A 555 41.36 27.29 -0.21
N ARG A 556 41.59 27.08 -1.50
CA ARG A 556 42.82 26.50 -2.00
C ARG A 556 43.87 27.55 -1.67
N ASN A 557 44.57 27.38 -0.55
CA ASN A 557 45.76 28.18 -0.24
C ASN A 557 46.73 27.97 -1.39
N SER A 558 46.78 28.93 -2.32
CA SER A 558 47.95 29.13 -3.16
C SER A 558 49.07 29.58 -2.23
N LEU A 559 49.89 28.64 -1.77
CA LEU A 559 51.20 28.96 -1.25
C LEU A 559 51.97 29.57 -2.42
N SER A 560 52.10 30.90 -2.36
CA SER A 560 53.07 31.67 -3.11
C SER A 560 54.45 31.06 -2.86
N ARG A 561 55.06 30.47 -3.89
CA ARG A 561 56.51 30.35 -3.97
C ARG A 561 57.07 31.77 -3.92
N LYS A 562 57.76 32.13 -2.84
CA LYS A 562 58.76 33.19 -2.86
C LYS A 562 60.12 32.50 -2.99
N GLU A 563 60.83 32.94 -4.03
CA GLU A 563 62.29 32.98 -4.27
C GLU A 563 63.16 31.83 -3.73
#